data_AF-A0A353GHE7-F1
#
_entry.id   AF-A0A353GHE7-F1
#
_cell.length_a   1.000
_cell.length_b   1.000
_cell.length_c   1.000
_cell.angle_alpha   90.00
_cell.angle_beta   90.00
_cell.angle_gamma   90.00
#
_symmetry.space_group_name_H-M   'P 1'
#
loop_
_entity.id
_entity.type
_entity.pdbx_description
1 polymer ?
#
loop_
_entity_poly.entity_id
_entity_poly.type
_entity_poly.pdbx_seq_one_letter_code
_entity_poly.pdbx_strand_id
1 'polypeptide(L)'
;LSRFNRVKPVQMISLLGAMYRGPEYDSYEDSFPIPGQDGAMRKRMKTLKTRGNIHAKTGYIKGVTCLSGYITSQDTETFAFTVLVNNPQGDVKEVMDKACTIVSKFSRDPQQKPAEPTTPTPKATKTPKVESTPKSRKATSVGN
;
A
#
# COMPACT_ATOMS: atom_id res chain seq x y z
N LEU A 1 12.43 19.34 4.68
CA LEU A 1 11.35 19.05 3.71
C LEU A 1 11.07 20.31 2.90
N SER A 2 11.29 20.28 1.59
CA SER A 2 11.20 21.48 0.74
C SER A 2 9.76 21.76 0.29
N ARG A 3 9.32 23.02 0.40
CA ARG A 3 8.04 23.50 -0.13
C ARG A 3 8.07 23.75 -1.65
N PHE A 4 9.26 23.72 -2.25
CA PHE A 4 9.47 23.92 -3.68
C PHE A 4 9.34 22.64 -4.49
N ASN A 5 9.24 21.47 -3.83
CA ASN A 5 9.00 20.23 -4.54
C ASN A 5 7.61 20.29 -5.19
N ARG A 6 7.57 20.31 -6.53
CA ARG A 6 6.35 20.35 -7.33
C ARG A 6 6.32 19.11 -8.19
N VAL A 7 5.29 18.30 -7.99
CA VAL A 7 5.06 17.08 -8.76
C VAL A 7 3.65 17.13 -9.32
N LYS A 8 3.50 16.76 -10.60
CA LYS A 8 2.19 16.61 -11.22
C LYS A 8 1.61 15.24 -10.86
N PRO A 9 0.30 15.12 -10.59
CA PRO A 9 -0.35 13.83 -10.36
C PRO A 9 -0.01 12.78 -11.44
N VAL A 10 -0.01 13.19 -12.71
CA VAL A 10 0.32 12.30 -13.83
C VAL A 10 1.72 11.69 -13.69
N GLN A 11 2.70 12.45 -13.21
CA GLN A 11 4.07 11.92 -13.03
C GLN A 11 4.10 10.85 -11.93
N MET A 12 3.34 11.03 -10.84
CA MET A 12 3.21 10.02 -9.80
C MET A 12 2.53 8.75 -10.31
N ILE A 13 1.45 8.88 -11.10
CA ILE A 13 0.79 7.74 -11.72
C ILE A 13 1.71 7.02 -12.70
N SER A 14 2.47 7.76 -13.52
CA SER A 14 3.46 7.16 -14.42
C SER A 14 4.53 6.39 -13.66
N LEU A 15 5.02 6.93 -12.53
CA LEU A 15 5.97 6.23 -11.68
C LEU A 15 5.37 4.94 -11.08
N LEU A 16 4.18 5.03 -10.48
CA LEU A 16 3.50 3.87 -9.92
C LEU A 16 3.23 2.81 -11.00
N GLY A 17 2.79 3.23 -12.18
CA GLY A 17 2.58 2.32 -13.31
C GLY A 17 3.87 1.70 -13.83
N ALA A 18 5.00 2.40 -13.79
CA ALA A 18 6.30 1.85 -14.17
C ALA A 18 6.79 0.83 -13.14
N MET A 19 6.66 1.14 -11.85
CA MET A 19 7.03 0.22 -10.76
C MET A 19 6.14 -1.04 -10.75
N TYR A 20 4.85 -0.89 -11.04
CA TYR A 20 3.91 -2.01 -11.15
C TYR A 20 4.32 -3.03 -12.21
N ARG A 21 4.92 -2.58 -13.32
CA ARG A 21 5.40 -3.45 -14.41
C ARG A 21 6.82 -3.97 -14.19
N GLY A 22 7.50 -3.48 -13.16
CA GLY A 22 8.88 -3.84 -12.86
C GLY A 22 8.99 -5.15 -12.07
N PRO A 23 10.16 -5.79 -12.06
CA PRO A 23 10.40 -7.01 -11.28
C PRO A 23 10.39 -6.77 -9.76
N GLU A 24 10.61 -5.54 -9.33
CA GLU A 24 10.67 -5.13 -7.92
C GLU A 24 9.28 -4.77 -7.35
N TYR A 25 8.20 -5.01 -8.10
CA TYR A 25 6.86 -4.59 -7.70
C TYR A 25 6.48 -5.09 -6.30
N ASP A 26 6.65 -6.40 -6.03
CA ASP A 26 6.24 -7.01 -4.76
C ASP A 26 6.95 -6.34 -3.57
N SER A 27 8.27 -6.15 -3.67
CA SER A 27 9.07 -5.48 -2.62
C SER A 27 8.71 -3.99 -2.49
N TYR A 28 8.35 -3.34 -3.60
CA TYR A 28 7.92 -1.95 -3.60
C TYR A 28 6.53 -1.79 -2.97
N GLU A 29 5.58 -2.66 -3.32
CA GLU A 29 4.22 -2.71 -2.76
C GLU A 29 4.25 -3.00 -1.24
N ASP A 30 5.08 -3.96 -0.81
CA ASP A 30 5.27 -4.31 0.60
C ASP A 30 5.89 -3.18 1.43
N SER A 31 6.58 -2.23 0.78
CA SER A 31 7.13 -1.06 1.47
C SER A 31 6.06 -0.03 1.86
N PHE A 32 4.86 -0.12 1.27
CA PHE A 32 3.77 0.79 1.58
C PHE A 32 3.09 0.41 2.89
N PRO A 33 2.70 1.40 3.72
CA PRO A 33 1.99 1.10 4.96
C PRO A 33 0.57 0.61 4.67
N ILE A 34 0.15 -0.43 5.39
CA ILE A 34 -1.19 -1.02 5.28
C ILE A 34 -2.18 -0.27 6.19
N PRO A 35 -3.34 0.18 5.67
CA PRO A 35 -4.36 0.84 6.46
C PRO A 35 -4.90 0.00 7.62
N GLY A 36 -5.04 0.64 8.77
CA GLY A 36 -5.48 -0.01 10.00
C GLY A 36 -4.43 -0.88 10.69
N GLN A 37 -3.21 -0.98 10.17
CA GLN A 37 -2.09 -1.70 10.78
C GLN A 37 -0.93 -0.74 11.10
N ASP A 38 -0.48 0.05 10.11
CA ASP A 38 0.78 0.78 10.24
C ASP A 38 0.66 2.30 10.38
N GLY A 39 1.49 2.86 11.25
CA GLY A 39 1.87 4.28 11.30
C GLY A 39 0.71 5.28 11.14
N ALA A 40 0.85 6.19 10.16
CA ALA A 40 -0.10 7.26 9.86
C ALA A 40 -1.43 6.78 9.23
N MET A 41 -1.53 5.52 8.83
CA MET A 41 -2.74 4.90 8.30
C MET A 41 -3.49 4.07 9.37
N ARG A 42 -2.93 3.88 10.57
CA ARG A 42 -3.55 3.10 11.67
C ARG A 42 -4.96 3.57 12.07
N LYS A 43 -5.23 4.87 11.98
CA LYS A 43 -6.54 5.46 12.32
C LYS A 43 -7.47 5.67 11.12
N ARG A 44 -7.01 5.42 9.89
CA ARG A 44 -7.71 5.70 8.63
C ARG A 44 -8.20 4.41 7.98
N MET A 45 -9.26 4.48 7.18
CA MET A 45 -9.80 3.36 6.38
C MET A 45 -9.99 2.05 7.19
N LYS A 46 -10.70 2.13 8.33
CA LYS A 46 -10.87 1.00 9.27
C LYS A 46 -11.89 -0.05 8.84
N THR A 47 -12.65 0.18 7.78
CA THR A 47 -13.67 -0.77 7.33
C THR A 47 -13.01 -2.06 6.85
N LEU A 48 -13.56 -3.22 7.25
CA LEU A 48 -12.98 -4.54 6.98
C LEU A 48 -12.63 -4.76 5.49
N LYS A 49 -13.42 -4.19 4.58
CA LYS A 49 -13.24 -4.32 3.11
C LYS A 49 -12.09 -3.49 2.53
N THR A 50 -11.52 -2.54 3.29
CA THR A 50 -10.39 -1.71 2.86
C THR A 50 -9.09 -2.04 3.58
N ARG A 51 -9.15 -2.86 4.65
CA ARG A 51 -7.96 -3.34 5.36
C ARG A 51 -7.28 -4.42 4.51
N GLY A 52 -6.02 -4.19 4.14
CA GLY A 52 -5.22 -5.09 3.32
C GLY A 52 -5.37 -4.93 1.80
N ASN A 53 -6.38 -4.21 1.32
CA ASN A 53 -6.59 -3.99 -0.13
C ASN A 53 -6.02 -2.66 -0.63
N ILE A 54 -5.49 -1.83 0.26
CA ILE A 54 -4.97 -0.51 -0.07
C ILE A 54 -3.55 -0.43 0.45
N HIS A 55 -2.61 -0.13 -0.43
CA HIS A 55 -1.20 0.02 -0.11
C HIS A 55 -0.81 1.43 -0.52
N ALA A 56 -0.71 2.36 0.44
CA ALA A 56 -0.60 3.78 0.09
C ALA A 56 0.28 4.59 1.04
N LYS A 57 1.11 5.46 0.46
CA LYS A 57 1.97 6.36 1.20
C LYS A 57 1.23 7.65 1.49
N THR A 58 1.17 8.01 2.77
CA THR A 58 0.70 9.32 3.22
C THR A 58 1.84 10.34 3.21
N GLY A 59 1.54 11.57 2.81
CA GLY A 59 2.38 12.73 3.06
C GLY A 59 1.57 13.90 3.59
N TYR A 60 2.14 14.62 4.56
CA TYR A 60 1.51 15.79 5.16
C TYR A 60 2.58 16.83 5.47
N ILE A 61 2.37 18.04 4.96
CA ILE A 61 3.08 19.25 5.37
C ILE A 61 2.07 20.38 5.57
N LYS A 62 2.45 21.43 6.28
CA LYS A 62 1.58 22.60 6.49
C LYS A 62 1.12 23.16 5.13
N GLY A 63 -0.17 23.02 4.84
CA GLY A 63 -0.80 23.48 3.60
C GLY A 63 -0.80 22.46 2.45
N VAL A 64 -0.38 21.20 2.65
CA VAL A 64 -0.50 20.15 1.63
C VAL A 64 -0.81 18.80 2.27
N THR A 65 -1.78 18.08 1.71
CA THR A 65 -2.06 16.68 2.05
C THR A 65 -1.98 15.83 0.79
N CYS A 66 -1.26 14.71 0.87
CA CYS A 66 -1.17 13.75 -0.23
C CYS A 66 -1.35 12.30 0.22
N LEU A 67 -1.87 11.51 -0.71
CA LEU A 67 -2.04 10.06 -0.60
C LEU A 67 -1.78 9.45 -1.97
N SER A 68 -0.93 8.44 -2.07
CA SER A 68 -0.63 7.78 -3.35
C SER A 68 -0.25 6.33 -3.14
N GLY A 69 -0.63 5.45 -4.06
CA GLY A 69 -0.34 4.04 -3.98
C GLY A 69 -1.26 3.19 -4.85
N TYR A 70 -1.54 1.98 -4.39
CA TYR A 70 -2.34 0.98 -5.06
C TYR A 70 -3.61 0.63 -4.27
N ILE A 71 -4.67 0.31 -5.00
CA ILE A 71 -5.94 -0.18 -4.46
C ILE A 71 -6.34 -1.42 -5.26
N THR A 72 -6.54 -2.53 -4.57
CA THR A 72 -7.09 -3.75 -5.15
C THR A 72 -8.60 -3.77 -4.96
N SER A 73 -9.35 -3.87 -6.06
CA SER A 73 -10.82 -3.95 -6.02
C SER A 73 -11.31 -5.35 -5.63
N GLN A 74 -12.63 -5.48 -5.44
CA GLN A 74 -13.27 -6.78 -5.20
C GLN A 74 -13.09 -7.76 -6.37
N ASP A 75 -12.92 -7.25 -7.58
CA ASP A 75 -12.72 -8.05 -8.79
C ASP A 75 -11.26 -8.41 -9.02
N THR A 76 -10.40 -8.25 -8.00
CA THR A 76 -8.94 -8.47 -8.05
C THR A 76 -8.18 -7.57 -9.04
N GLU A 77 -8.81 -6.49 -9.51
CA GLU A 77 -8.17 -5.48 -10.36
C GLU A 77 -7.39 -4.49 -9.49
N THR A 78 -6.13 -4.23 -9.85
CA THR A 78 -5.26 -3.28 -9.14
C THR A 78 -5.28 -1.92 -9.82
N PHE A 79 -5.59 -0.88 -9.04
CA PHE A 79 -5.63 0.51 -9.47
C PHE A 79 -4.49 1.30 -8.84
N ALA A 80 -3.67 1.96 -9.65
CA ALA A 80 -2.77 3.00 -9.18
C ALA A 80 -3.52 4.32 -9.00
N PHE A 81 -3.31 5.02 -7.89
CA PHE A 81 -3.96 6.29 -7.61
C PHE A 81 -3.01 7.30 -6.95
N THR A 82 -3.32 8.58 -7.14
CA THR A 82 -2.64 9.68 -6.46
C THR A 82 -3.63 10.80 -6.20
N VAL A 83 -3.57 11.36 -5.00
CA VAL A 83 -4.34 12.53 -4.58
C VAL A 83 -3.37 13.53 -3.99
N LEU A 84 -3.24 14.68 -4.63
CA LEU A 84 -2.39 15.80 -4.20
C LEU A 84 -3.30 17.00 -3.94
N VAL A 85 -3.42 17.43 -2.69
CA VAL A 85 -4.26 18.57 -2.31
C VAL A 85 -3.41 19.66 -1.69
N ASN A 86 -3.32 20.78 -2.39
CA ASN A 86 -2.71 22.00 -1.89
C ASN A 86 -3.77 22.87 -1.21
N ASN A 87 -3.37 23.52 -0.13
CA ASN A 87 -4.18 24.38 0.71
C ASN A 87 -5.56 23.78 1.08
N PRO A 88 -5.60 22.56 1.66
CA PRO A 88 -6.84 21.83 1.91
C PRO A 88 -7.80 22.66 2.78
N GLN A 89 -9.06 22.71 2.38
CA GLN A 89 -10.16 23.30 3.15
C GLN A 89 -11.09 22.17 3.62
N GLY A 90 -11.49 22.18 4.89
CA GLY A 90 -12.31 21.12 5.49
C GLY A 90 -11.57 19.79 5.70
N ASP A 91 -12.33 18.71 5.94
CA ASP A 91 -11.77 17.37 6.19
C ASP A 91 -11.47 16.62 4.89
N VAL A 92 -10.38 17.03 4.24
CA VAL A 92 -9.88 16.37 3.01
C VAL A 92 -9.48 14.92 3.27
N LYS A 93 -9.09 14.56 4.50
CA LYS A 93 -8.70 13.18 4.82
C LYS A 93 -9.90 12.26 4.76
N GLU A 94 -11.05 12.70 5.26
CA GLU A 94 -12.31 11.97 5.15
C GLU A 94 -12.72 11.77 3.68
N VAL A 95 -12.61 12.81 2.85
CA VAL A 95 -12.91 12.72 1.41
C VAL A 95 -12.00 11.71 0.71
N MET A 96 -10.70 11.73 1.00
CA MET A 96 -9.75 10.75 0.47
C MET A 96 -10.11 9.32 0.90
N ASP A 97 -10.47 9.11 2.17
CA ASP A 97 -10.85 7.80 2.69
C ASP A 97 -12.13 7.28 2.02
N LYS A 98 -13.11 8.16 1.79
CA LYS A 98 -14.35 7.84 1.05
C LYS A 98 -14.06 7.47 -0.40
N ALA A 99 -13.23 8.25 -1.11
CA ALA A 99 -12.84 7.97 -2.48
C ALA A 99 -12.16 6.60 -2.60
N CYS A 100 -11.21 6.30 -1.70
CA CYS A 100 -10.55 5.01 -1.65
C CYS A 100 -11.54 3.85 -1.42
N THR A 101 -12.52 4.04 -0.54
CA THR A 101 -13.57 3.05 -0.25
C THR A 101 -14.50 2.82 -1.44
N ILE A 102 -14.74 3.84 -2.27
CA ILE A 102 -15.53 3.70 -3.49
C ILE A 102 -14.75 2.88 -4.52
N VAL A 103 -13.47 3.20 -4.75
CA VAL A 103 -12.61 2.47 -5.69
C VAL A 103 -12.40 1.02 -5.25
N SER A 104 -12.25 0.74 -3.95
CA SER A 104 -12.11 -0.64 -3.47
C SER A 104 -13.37 -1.49 -3.68
N LYS A 105 -14.54 -0.85 -3.84
CA LYS A 105 -15.82 -1.51 -4.14
C LYS A 105 -16.17 -1.48 -5.62
N PHE A 106 -15.35 -0.85 -6.44
CA PHE A 106 -15.58 -0.76 -7.86
C PHE A 106 -15.53 -2.16 -8.47
N SER A 107 -16.51 -2.43 -9.34
CA SER A 107 -16.59 -3.64 -10.15
C SER A 107 -16.84 -3.22 -11.59
N ARG A 108 -16.19 -3.88 -12.53
CA ARG A 108 -16.29 -3.57 -13.97
C ARG A 108 -16.72 -4.82 -14.73
N ASP A 109 -17.51 -4.62 -15.78
CA ASP A 109 -17.80 -5.67 -16.76
C ASP A 109 -16.48 -6.26 -17.29
N PRO A 110 -16.30 -7.60 -17.28
CA PRO A 110 -15.11 -8.27 -17.81
C PRO A 110 -14.72 -7.82 -19.23
N GLN A 111 -15.68 -7.35 -20.04
CA GLN A 111 -15.44 -6.89 -21.41
C GLN A 111 -14.81 -5.49 -21.53
N GLN A 112 -14.75 -4.72 -20.43
CA GLN A 112 -14.08 -3.40 -20.37
C GLN A 112 -12.80 -3.43 -19.51
N LYS A 113 -12.35 -4.61 -19.09
CA LYS A 113 -11.03 -4.76 -18.45
C LYS A 113 -9.97 -4.27 -19.44
N PRO A 114 -9.15 -3.27 -19.09
CA PRO A 114 -8.03 -2.87 -19.94
C PRO A 114 -7.17 -4.11 -20.18
N ALA A 115 -6.67 -4.31 -21.41
CA ALA A 115 -5.73 -5.40 -21.71
C ALA A 115 -4.62 -5.40 -20.65
N GLU A 116 -4.57 -6.49 -19.90
CA GLU A 116 -3.85 -6.63 -18.64
C GLU A 116 -2.39 -6.20 -18.82
N PRO A 117 -1.87 -5.19 -18.09
CA PRO A 117 -0.45 -5.20 -17.79
C PRO A 117 -0.32 -6.37 -16.82
N THR A 118 0.00 -7.55 -17.36
CA THR A 118 0.17 -8.82 -16.64
C THR A 118 0.48 -8.57 -15.18
N THR A 119 -0.49 -8.88 -14.31
CA THR A 119 -0.24 -9.20 -12.92
C THR A 119 1.10 -9.94 -12.90
N PRO A 120 2.13 -9.48 -12.18
CA PRO A 120 3.26 -10.35 -11.95
C PRO A 120 2.68 -11.55 -11.23
N THR A 121 2.50 -12.65 -11.96
CA THR A 121 2.16 -13.94 -11.38
C THR A 121 3.13 -14.11 -10.22
N PRO A 122 2.66 -14.37 -8.98
CA PRO A 122 3.55 -14.54 -7.86
C PRO A 122 4.51 -15.68 -8.21
N LYS A 123 5.72 -15.34 -8.65
CA LYS A 123 6.80 -16.29 -8.84
C LYS A 123 7.24 -16.63 -7.43
N ALA A 124 6.66 -17.69 -6.90
CA ALA A 124 7.18 -18.38 -5.74
C ALA A 124 8.70 -18.58 -5.92
N THR A 125 9.53 -17.89 -5.14
CA THR A 125 10.89 -18.34 -4.83
C THR A 125 11.37 -17.74 -3.51
N LYS A 126 11.24 -18.58 -2.48
CA LYS A 126 12.14 -18.78 -1.33
C LYS A 126 12.34 -17.66 -0.32
N THR A 127 11.61 -17.83 0.78
CA THR A 127 12.10 -17.80 2.16
C THR A 127 13.64 -17.88 2.29
N PRO A 128 14.30 -16.93 2.96
CA PRO A 128 15.40 -17.27 3.84
C PRO A 128 14.79 -17.71 5.17
N LYS A 129 14.83 -19.03 5.39
CA LYS A 129 14.60 -19.67 6.69
C LYS A 129 15.63 -19.10 7.67
N VAL A 130 15.23 -18.15 8.53
CA VAL A 130 16.01 -17.86 9.74
C VAL A 130 15.68 -18.98 10.72
N GLU A 131 16.45 -20.05 10.61
CA GLU A 131 16.45 -21.17 11.54
C GLU A 131 17.07 -20.73 12.86
N SER A 132 16.24 -20.19 13.74
CA SER A 132 16.62 -19.91 15.13
C SER A 132 16.12 -21.02 16.05
N THR A 133 16.85 -22.14 16.16
CA THR A 133 17.21 -22.81 17.43
C THR A 133 17.91 -24.15 17.17
N PRO A 134 18.82 -24.54 18.08
CA PRO A 134 18.63 -25.80 18.77
C PRO A 134 18.40 -25.57 20.26
N LYS A 135 17.37 -26.24 20.75
CA LYS A 135 16.94 -26.33 22.15
C LYS A 135 17.63 -27.55 22.79
N SER A 136 17.79 -27.50 24.12
CA SER A 136 18.03 -28.62 25.07
C SER A 136 19.51 -28.82 25.47
N ARG A 137 19.89 -28.92 26.75
CA ARG A 137 19.27 -29.74 27.82
C ARG A 137 19.30 -29.10 29.22
N LYS A 138 18.27 -29.43 30.00
CA LYS A 138 18.18 -29.32 31.46
C LYS A 138 19.19 -30.27 32.15
N ALA A 139 19.61 -29.93 33.38
CA ALA A 139 19.40 -30.71 34.62
C ALA A 139 20.58 -30.65 35.63
N THR A 140 20.31 -30.02 36.79
CA THR A 140 20.47 -30.55 38.17
C THR A 140 21.86 -30.86 38.78
N SER A 141 22.19 -30.13 39.86
CA SER A 141 22.75 -30.54 41.18
C SER A 141 23.98 -31.47 41.32
N VAL A 142 24.96 -31.03 42.15
CA VAL A 142 25.54 -31.66 43.38
C VAL A 142 27.03 -31.29 43.54
N GLY A 143 27.37 -30.67 44.69
CA GLY A 143 28.55 -30.90 45.55
C GLY A 143 29.98 -30.73 45.01
N ASN A 144 30.73 -29.81 45.64
CA ASN A 144 31.88 -30.15 46.50
C ASN A 144 32.24 -28.97 47.41
#